data_AF-A0A3M1PBL4-F1
#
_entry.id   AF-A0A3M1PBL4-F1
#
_cell.length_a   1.000
_cell.length_b   1.000
_cell.length_c   1.000
_cell.angle_alpha   90.00
_cell.angle_beta   90.00
_cell.angle_gamma   90.00
#
_symmetry.space_group_name_H-M   'P 1'
#
loop_
_entity.id
_entity.type
_entity.pdbx_description
1 polymer ?
#
loop_
_entity_poly.entity_id
_entity_poly.type
_entity_poly.pdbx_seq_one_letter_code
_entity_poly.pdbx_strand_id
1 'polypeptide(L)' 'MNLAETLWQDNQDLAIACLEHPFVQGIGDGSLDKSKFSKYVGQDAFFLEAFARAYSIAAAKAPDWRGFQ' A
#
# COMPACT_ATOMS: atom_id res chain seq x y z
N MET A 1 2.90 -11.76 20.72
CA MET A 1 2.71 -10.96 19.50
C MET A 1 4.06 -10.66 18.91
N ASN A 2 4.24 -10.91 17.61
CA ASN A 2 5.44 -10.49 16.89
C ASN A 2 5.32 -9.01 16.49
N LEU A 3 6.43 -8.40 16.03
CA LEU A 3 6.46 -6.99 15.67
C LEU A 3 5.43 -6.62 14.60
N ALA A 4 5.23 -7.47 13.59
CA ALA A 4 4.27 -7.20 12.52
C ALA A 4 2.82 -7.16 13.04
N GLU A 5 2.48 -8.06 13.97
CA GLU A 5 1.17 -8.07 14.63
C GLU A 5 0.94 -6.82 15.47
N THR A 6 1.96 -6.36 16.22
CA THR A 6 1.87 -5.12 17.01
C THR A 6 1.66 -3.91 16.11
N LEU A 7 2.48 -3.73 15.07
CA LEU A 7 2.35 -2.61 14.15
C LEU A 7 1.00 -2.61 13.42
N TRP A 8 0.49 -3.80 13.07
CA TRP A 8 -0.84 -3.91 12.48
C TRP A 8 -1.93 -3.46 13.45
N GLN A 9 -1.91 -3.96 14.69
CA GLN A 9 -2.89 -3.60 15.72
C GLN A 9 -2.86 -2.10 16.03
N ASP A 10 -1.67 -1.51 16.14
CA ASP A 10 -1.49 -0.09 16.46
C ASP A 10 -2.03 0.86 15.37
N ASN A 11 -2.24 0.36 14.14
CA ASN A 11 -2.70 1.16 12.99
C ASN A 11 -4.03 0.63 12.41
N GLN A 12 -4.76 -0.20 13.15
CA GLN A 12 -6.03 -0.76 12.67
C GLN A 12 -7.07 0.32 12.40
N ASP A 13 -7.06 1.40 13.17
CA ASP A 13 -7.93 2.56 12.98
C ASP A 13 -7.75 3.18 11.58
N LEU A 14 -6.49 3.38 11.15
CA LEU A 14 -6.17 3.88 9.82
C LEU A 14 -6.55 2.87 8.72
N ALA A 15 -6.30 1.58 8.94
CA ALA A 15 -6.68 0.54 7.99
C ALA A 15 -8.21 0.49 7.77
N ILE A 16 -8.98 0.60 8.85
CA ILE A 16 -10.44 0.66 8.81
C ILE A 16 -10.90 1.96 8.11
N ALA A 17 -10.30 3.10 8.44
CA ALA A 17 -10.64 4.38 7.78
C ALA A 17 -10.37 4.34 6.27
N CYS A 18 -9.26 3.73 5.84
CA CYS A 18 -8.98 3.50 4.42
C CYS A 18 -10.00 2.57 3.76
N LEU A 19 -10.39 1.49 4.44
CA LEU A 19 -11.38 0.53 3.94
C LEU A 19 -12.75 1.20 3.77
N GLU A 20 -13.19 1.98 4.75
CA GLU A 20 -14.49 2.68 4.77
C GLU A 20 -14.51 3.91 3.86
N HIS A 21 -13.37 4.34 3.32
CA HIS A 21 -13.30 5.51 2.47
C HIS A 21 -14.17 5.33 1.20
N PRO A 22 -14.94 6.36 0.77
CA PRO A 22 -15.88 6.25 -0.35
C PRO A 22 -15.26 5.79 -1.66
N PHE A 23 -13.96 6.05 -1.87
CA PHE A 23 -13.24 5.54 -3.04
C PHE A 23 -13.10 4.01 -3.01
N VAL A 24 -12.72 3.43 -1.87
CA VAL A 24 -12.52 1.97 -1.73
C VAL A 24 -13.85 1.25 -1.72
N GLN A 25 -14.84 1.77 -0.98
CA GLN A 25 -16.21 1.24 -1.01
C GLN A 25 -16.79 1.29 -2.43
N GLY A 26 -16.59 2.40 -3.15
CA GLY A 26 -17.05 2.56 -4.54
C GLY A 26 -16.40 1.58 -5.53
N ILE A 27 -15.18 1.10 -5.25
CA ILE A 27 -14.57 0.01 -6.02
C ILE A 27 -15.26 -1.31 -5.70
N GLY A 28 -15.51 -1.58 -4.41
CA GLY A 28 -16.12 -2.82 -3.94
C GLY A 28 -17.56 -3.02 -4.39
N ASP A 29 -18.37 -1.95 -4.40
CA ASP A 29 -19.78 -1.98 -4.81
C ASP A 29 -20.02 -1.62 -6.29
N GLY A 30 -18.98 -1.17 -6.99
CA GLY A 30 -19.03 -0.81 -8.41
C GLY A 30 -19.61 0.58 -8.71
N SER A 31 -19.88 1.40 -7.70
CA SER A 31 -20.42 2.76 -7.85
C SER A 31 -19.37 3.82 -8.20
N LEU A 32 -18.07 3.50 -8.12
CA LEU A 32 -17.01 4.46 -8.41
C LEU A 32 -17.01 4.87 -9.89
N ASP A 33 -17.00 6.19 -10.11
CA ASP A 33 -16.80 6.78 -11.43
C ASP A 33 -15.47 6.33 -12.04
N LYS A 34 -15.53 5.75 -13.25
CA LYS A 34 -14.36 5.25 -13.99
C LYS A 34 -13.26 6.30 -14.15
N SER A 35 -13.60 7.58 -14.33
CA SER A 35 -12.62 8.66 -14.47
C SER A 35 -11.82 8.91 -13.19
N LYS A 36 -12.42 8.71 -12.00
CA LYS A 36 -11.71 8.78 -10.72
C LYS A 36 -10.74 7.61 -10.59
N PHE A 37 -11.17 6.42 -10.99
CA PHE A 37 -10.31 5.25 -11.02
C PHE A 37 -9.13 5.41 -11.98
N SER A 38 -9.36 5.88 -13.21
CA SER A 38 -8.29 6.13 -14.18
C SER A 38 -7.25 7.16 -13.68
N LYS A 39 -7.70 8.21 -12.98
CA LYS A 39 -6.78 9.19 -12.35
C LYS A 39 -5.94 8.56 -11.24
N TYR A 40 -6.57 7.75 -10.39
CA TYR A 40 -5.88 7.01 -9.33
C TYR A 40 -4.80 6.09 -9.91
N VAL A 41 -5.13 5.29 -10.94
CA VAL A 41 -4.15 4.41 -11.60
C VAL A 41 -3.02 5.22 -12.26
N GLY A 42 -3.34 6.38 -12.85
CA GLY A 42 -2.32 7.28 -13.38
C GLY A 42 -1.35 7.81 -12.33
N GLN A 43 -1.84 8.06 -11.10
CA GLN A 43 -1.00 8.45 -9.96
C GLN A 43 -0.20 7.26 -9.41
N ASP A 44 -0.79 6.07 -9.40
CA ASP A 44 -0.16 4.83 -8.92
C ASP A 44 1.12 4.49 -9.68
N ALA A 45 1.20 4.82 -10.97
CA ALA A 45 2.44 4.67 -11.75
C ALA A 45 3.65 5.40 -11.13
N PHE A 46 3.46 6.63 -10.64
CA PHE A 46 4.53 7.40 -9.98
C PHE A 46 4.85 6.84 -8.59
N PHE A 47 3.83 6.36 -7.90
CA PHE A 47 3.98 5.71 -6.60
C PHE A 47 4.83 4.44 -6.72
N LEU A 48 4.58 3.62 -7.74
CA LEU A 48 5.35 2.39 -8.03
C LEU A 48 6.83 2.67 -8.32
N GLU A 49 7.15 3.78 -9.00
CA GLU A 49 8.54 4.18 -9.22
C GLU A 49 9.25 4.51 -7.89
N ALA A 50 8.59 5.24 -6.98
CA ALA A 50 9.12 5.50 -5.65
C ALA A 50 9.27 4.22 -4.83
N PHE A 51 8.28 3.31 -4.91
CA PHE A 51 8.33 2.00 -4.26
C PHE A 51 9.50 1.16 -4.74
N ALA A 52 9.73 1.06 -6.05
CA ALA A 52 10.86 0.32 -6.62
C ALA A 52 12.21 0.83 -6.11
N ARG A 53 12.36 2.15 -5.95
CA ARG A 53 13.57 2.76 -5.34
C ARG A 53 13.73 2.36 -3.87
N ALA A 54 12.66 2.39 -3.09
CA ALA A 54 12.69 1.99 -1.68
C ALA A 54 13.09 0.51 -1.52
N TYR A 55 12.52 -0.39 -2.33
CA TYR A 55 12.90 -1.81 -2.34
C TYR A 55 14.37 -2.01 -2.74
N SER A 56 14.87 -1.26 -3.72
CA SER A 56 16.27 -1.34 -4.13
C SER A 56 17.22 -0.94 -2.98
N ILE A 57 16.85 0.08 -2.20
CA ILE A 57 17.61 0.50 -1.01
C ILE A 57 17.54 -0.56 0.08
N ALA A 58 16.36 -1.15 0.33
CA ALA A 58 16.20 -2.22 1.30
C ALA A 58 17.06 -3.43 0.94
N ALA A 59 17.09 -3.82 -0.34
CA ALA A 59 17.95 -4.88 -0.86
C ALA A 59 19.44 -4.60 -0.62
N ALA A 60 19.89 -3.38 -0.90
CA ALA A 60 21.28 -2.96 -0.67
C ALA A 60 21.68 -2.95 0.82
N LYS A 61 20.70 -2.81 1.73
CA LYS A 61 20.90 -2.83 3.18
C LYS A 61 20.73 -4.21 3.82
N ALA A 62 20.25 -5.20 3.07
CA ALA A 62 20.11 -6.54 3.59
C ALA A 62 21.50 -7.12 3.95
N PRO A 63 21.64 -7.82 5.07
CA PRO A 63 22.94 -8.34 5.51
C PRO A 63 23.43 -9.49 4.61
N ASP A 64 22.52 -10.21 3.96
CA ASP A 64 22.78 -11.32 3.06
C ASP A 64 21.57 -11.57 2.14
N TRP A 65 21.69 -12.54 1.22
CA TRP A 65 20.60 -12.93 0.32
C TRP A 65 19.36 -13.46 1.04
N ARG A 66 19.53 -14.16 2.17
CA ARG A 66 18.42 -14.72 2.94
C ARG A 66 17.63 -13.66 3.69
N GLY A 67 18.27 -12.55 4.07
CA GLY A 67 17.63 -11.38 4.66
C GLY A 67 16.93 -10.48 3.63
N PHE A 68 17.22 -10.66 2.34
CA PHE A 68 16.53 -9.97 1.25
C PHE A 68 15.31 -10.76 0.72
N GLN A 69 15.42 -12.09 0.64
CA GLN A 69 14.36 -12.98 0.16
C GLN A 69 13.15 -13.03 1.09
#